data_AF-A0A366HFX0-F1
#
_entry.id   AF-A0A366HFX0-F1
#
_cell.length_a   1.000
_cell.length_b   1.000
_cell.length_c   1.000
_cell.angle_alpha   90.00
_cell.angle_beta   90.00
_cell.angle_gamma   90.00
#
_symmetry.space_group_name_H-M   'P 1'
#
loop_
_entity.id
_entity.type
_entity.pdbx_description
1 polymer ?
#
loop_
_entity_poly.entity_id
_entity_poly.type
_entity_poly.pdbx_seq_one_letter_code
_entity_poly.pdbx_strand_id
1 'polypeptide(L)'
;MNALLHPAVLVSLLLILWGGQSLAQSPNQQARGLAIVKELPSDKDEFATSFHFLSCKRFGVTTNFVLNSASPLTVENYKICAVAEFGDLTTRDLITEEDRQYLELKRNEFQELSQKYPTARGKLKPVMETVIHLQSQLDSGQVRYRGGWTSKVSFDAMVESKRKAAEKEAADYARELQDVQAREKNLASARTNLAGRWLLRDHVEYIDRLARQGIKMSGISLLPIPENIIQDALHLPIRNWKDVVLKEAKGAMGPAILCVMQPQGAYSMRLAFTIASDDEKIANADDLKGALKVLASIDNELAGWLPGAVAAALIKLDLNERNGDRDAEVTIDRDFGNRECELRVLPRSTHEDGTIYSLVCLTVH
;
A
#
# COMPACT_ATOMS: atom_id res chain seq x y z
N MET A 1 -17.13 3.74 29.57
CA MET A 1 -17.88 2.98 28.54
C MET A 1 -17.49 3.52 27.18
N ASN A 2 -16.42 2.99 26.59
CA ASN A 2 -15.95 3.38 25.27
C ASN A 2 -16.34 2.28 24.28
N ALA A 3 -17.30 2.57 23.41
CA ALA A 3 -17.71 1.66 22.35
C ALA A 3 -16.60 1.64 21.27
N LEU A 4 -15.85 0.54 21.24
CA LEU A 4 -14.89 0.23 20.18
C LEU A 4 -15.65 0.03 18.87
N LEU A 5 -15.55 1.01 17.98
CA LEU A 5 -16.02 0.91 16.60
C LEU A 5 -15.23 -0.20 15.88
N HIS A 6 -15.96 -1.23 15.44
CA HIS A 6 -15.42 -2.40 14.77
C HIS A 6 -14.71 -1.99 13.46
N PRO A 7 -13.52 -2.50 13.15
CA PRO A 7 -12.75 -2.12 11.95
C PRO A 7 -13.50 -2.38 10.63
N ALA A 8 -14.46 -3.30 10.61
CA ALA A 8 -15.32 -3.58 9.46
C ALA A 8 -16.30 -2.44 9.12
N VAL A 9 -16.67 -1.61 10.11
CA VAL A 9 -17.54 -0.43 9.90
C VAL A 9 -16.74 0.71 9.27
N LEU A 10 -15.45 0.82 9.61
CA LEU A 10 -14.55 1.86 9.10
C LEU A 10 -14.20 1.63 7.62
N VAL A 11 -14.02 0.37 7.20
CA VAL A 11 -13.78 0.02 5.78
C VAL A 11 -15.03 0.24 4.92
N SER A 12 -16.22 -0.10 5.44
CA SER A 12 -17.48 0.15 4.74
C SER A 12 -17.78 1.66 4.58
N LEU A 13 -17.43 2.50 5.56
CA LEU A 13 -17.56 3.95 5.44
C LEU A 13 -16.58 4.56 4.42
N LEU A 14 -15.36 4.01 4.32
CA LEU A 14 -14.35 4.47 3.36
C LEU A 14 -14.74 4.14 1.90
N LEU A 15 -15.38 3.00 1.66
CA LEU A 15 -15.88 2.63 0.33
C LEU A 15 -17.08 3.47 -0.12
N ILE A 16 -17.95 3.89 0.80
CA ILE A 16 -19.06 4.82 0.50
C ILE A 16 -18.52 6.24 0.21
N LEU A 17 -17.45 6.66 0.89
CA LEU A 17 -16.80 7.95 0.65
C LEU A 17 -16.01 8.01 -0.67
N TRP A 18 -15.50 6.88 -1.17
CA TRP A 18 -14.84 6.81 -2.47
C TRP A 18 -15.82 6.55 -3.64
N GLY A 19 -16.90 5.81 -3.42
CA GLY A 19 -17.95 5.60 -4.42
C GLY A 19 -18.91 6.80 -4.61
N GLY A 20 -18.99 7.69 -3.62
CA GLY A 20 -19.93 8.82 -3.60
C GLY A 20 -19.45 10.11 -4.27
N GLN A 21 -18.21 10.18 -4.78
CA GLN A 21 -17.66 11.43 -5.34
C GLN A 21 -17.94 11.69 -6.83
N SER A 22 -18.75 10.86 -7.50
CA SER A 22 -19.07 11.07 -8.92
C SER A 22 -20.30 11.94 -9.20
N LEU A 23 -20.92 12.57 -8.18
CA LEU A 23 -22.00 13.55 -8.38
C LEU A 23 -21.77 14.86 -7.60
N ALA A 24 -20.51 15.22 -7.36
CA ALA A 24 -20.19 16.61 -7.05
C ALA A 24 -20.42 17.44 -8.32
N GLN A 25 -21.59 18.08 -8.40
CA GLN A 25 -21.85 19.18 -9.33
C GLN A 25 -20.64 20.10 -9.36
N SER A 26 -20.00 20.20 -10.52
CA SER A 26 -18.87 21.09 -10.77
C SER A 26 -19.17 22.49 -10.22
N PRO A 27 -18.47 22.99 -9.18
CA PRO A 27 -18.82 24.24 -8.51
C PRO A 27 -18.52 25.51 -9.32
N ASN A 28 -18.25 25.42 -10.62
CA ASN A 28 -17.85 26.58 -11.43
C ASN A 28 -18.08 26.42 -12.94
N GLN A 29 -19.20 25.81 -13.36
CA GLN A 29 -19.66 26.02 -14.74
C GLN A 29 -20.19 27.45 -14.86
N GLN A 30 -19.29 28.40 -15.14
CA GLN A 30 -19.67 29.70 -15.66
C GLN A 30 -20.56 29.47 -16.89
N ALA A 31 -21.82 29.90 -16.81
CA ALA A 31 -22.79 29.72 -17.90
C ALA A 31 -22.33 30.52 -19.12
N ARG A 32 -21.64 29.87 -20.05
CA ARG A 32 -21.28 30.46 -21.35
C ARG A 32 -22.46 30.32 -22.30
N GLY A 33 -22.74 31.37 -23.07
CA GLY A 33 -23.91 31.37 -23.92
C GLY A 33 -23.95 32.51 -24.94
N LEU A 34 -25.09 32.60 -25.62
CA LEU A 34 -25.43 33.67 -26.55
C LEU A 34 -26.75 34.31 -26.14
N ALA A 35 -26.75 35.63 -26.03
CA ALA A 35 -27.96 36.41 -25.75
C ALA A 35 -28.41 37.13 -27.01
N ILE A 36 -29.73 37.18 -27.22
CA ILE A 36 -30.37 37.89 -28.33
C ILE A 36 -31.20 39.03 -27.73
N VAL A 37 -30.95 40.25 -28.19
CA VAL A 37 -31.53 41.48 -27.63
C VAL A 37 -32.09 42.39 -28.72
N LYS A 38 -33.17 43.09 -28.39
CA LYS A 38 -33.73 44.19 -29.20
C LYS A 38 -33.26 45.54 -28.66
N GLU A 39 -33.19 46.53 -29.52
CA GLU A 39 -32.86 47.90 -29.11
C GLU A 39 -34.07 48.56 -28.44
N LEU A 40 -35.25 48.38 -29.04
CA LEU A 40 -36.55 48.86 -28.55
C LEU A 40 -37.56 47.70 -28.43
N PRO A 41 -38.51 47.78 -27.47
CA PRO A 41 -39.54 46.74 -27.31
C PRO A 41 -40.42 46.55 -28.54
N SER A 42 -40.63 47.63 -29.31
CA SER A 42 -41.45 47.65 -30.52
C SER A 42 -40.75 47.06 -31.74
N ASP A 43 -39.45 46.76 -31.66
CA ASP A 43 -38.71 46.26 -32.81
C ASP A 43 -39.20 44.88 -33.22
N LYS A 44 -39.28 44.68 -34.54
CA LYS A 44 -39.52 43.36 -35.11
C LYS A 44 -38.34 42.43 -34.79
N ASP A 45 -38.63 41.13 -34.69
CA ASP A 45 -37.61 40.11 -34.40
C ASP A 45 -36.44 40.13 -35.41
N GLU A 46 -36.70 40.57 -36.65
CA GLU A 46 -35.68 40.67 -37.71
C GLU A 46 -34.53 41.65 -37.44
N PHE A 47 -34.69 42.56 -36.48
CA PHE A 47 -33.66 43.54 -36.10
C PHE A 47 -32.91 43.17 -34.80
N ALA A 48 -33.27 42.07 -34.15
CA ALA A 48 -32.63 41.66 -32.90
C ALA A 48 -31.16 41.30 -33.14
N THR A 49 -30.26 41.80 -32.30
CA THR A 49 -28.82 41.55 -32.37
C THR A 49 -28.39 40.52 -31.33
N SER A 50 -27.18 39.96 -31.46
CA SER A 50 -26.68 38.96 -30.51
C SER A 50 -25.23 39.16 -30.11
N PHE A 51 -24.90 38.70 -28.90
CA PHE A 51 -23.55 38.72 -28.34
C PHE A 51 -23.26 37.48 -27.49
N HIS A 52 -21.99 37.10 -27.42
CA HIS A 52 -21.52 35.99 -26.57
C HIS A 52 -21.24 36.47 -25.15
N PHE A 53 -21.59 35.66 -24.16
CA PHE A 53 -21.29 35.92 -22.76
C PHE A 53 -20.61 34.72 -22.09
N LEU A 54 -19.77 34.99 -21.10
CA LEU A 54 -19.06 34.01 -20.27
C LEU A 54 -19.88 33.58 -19.05
N SER A 55 -20.65 34.51 -18.49
CA SER A 55 -21.61 34.26 -17.43
C SER A 55 -22.69 35.34 -17.48
N CYS A 56 -23.85 35.04 -16.93
CA CYS A 56 -24.91 36.03 -16.76
C CYS A 56 -25.51 35.94 -15.35
N LYS A 57 -25.87 37.09 -14.78
CA LYS A 57 -26.59 37.17 -13.51
C LYS A 57 -27.89 37.96 -13.73
N ARG A 58 -29.01 37.29 -13.50
CA ARG A 58 -30.36 37.86 -13.67
C ARG A 58 -30.78 38.58 -12.38
N PHE A 59 -31.27 39.80 -12.52
CA PHE A 59 -31.89 40.61 -11.47
C PHE A 59 -33.33 40.91 -11.86
N GLY A 60 -34.12 41.51 -10.96
CA GLY A 60 -35.55 41.72 -11.17
C GLY A 60 -35.89 42.51 -12.46
N VAL A 61 -35.07 43.51 -12.80
CA VAL A 61 -35.30 44.40 -13.97
C VAL A 61 -34.22 44.29 -15.05
N THR A 62 -33.03 43.79 -14.72
CA THR A 62 -31.89 43.74 -15.62
C THR A 62 -31.16 42.40 -15.53
N THR A 63 -30.43 42.05 -16.58
CA THR A 63 -29.48 40.95 -16.59
C THR A 63 -28.10 41.50 -16.90
N ASN A 64 -27.13 41.15 -16.05
CA ASN A 64 -25.73 41.51 -16.24
C ASN A 64 -25.02 40.36 -16.94
N PHE A 65 -24.49 40.63 -18.13
CA PHE A 65 -23.69 39.71 -18.93
C PHE A 65 -22.20 40.04 -18.77
N VAL A 66 -21.39 39.07 -18.42
CA VAL A 66 -19.93 39.19 -18.47
C VAL A 66 -19.49 38.78 -19.87
N LEU A 67 -18.86 39.70 -20.60
CA LEU A 67 -18.39 39.47 -21.97
C LEU A 67 -16.90 39.11 -21.98
N ASN A 68 -16.38 38.66 -23.13
CA ASN A 68 -14.93 38.47 -23.32
C ASN A 68 -14.15 39.79 -23.31
N SER A 69 -14.81 40.89 -23.70
CA SER A 69 -14.32 42.25 -23.50
C SER A 69 -14.55 42.62 -22.03
N ALA A 70 -13.52 43.08 -21.31
CA ALA A 70 -13.50 43.23 -19.85
C ALA A 70 -14.66 44.02 -19.20
N SER A 71 -15.49 44.74 -19.96
CA SER A 71 -16.66 45.45 -19.45
C SER A 71 -17.93 44.59 -19.50
N PRO A 72 -18.62 44.36 -18.37
CA PRO A 72 -19.91 43.69 -18.35
C PRO A 72 -20.97 44.55 -19.04
N LEU A 73 -21.93 43.90 -19.69
CA LEU A 73 -23.07 44.52 -20.36
C LEU A 73 -24.33 44.29 -19.54
N THR A 74 -24.97 45.36 -19.08
CA THR A 74 -26.26 45.30 -18.40
C THR A 74 -27.38 45.55 -19.41
N VAL A 75 -28.32 44.62 -19.52
CA VAL A 75 -29.47 44.71 -20.42
C VAL A 75 -30.74 44.62 -19.61
N GLU A 76 -31.72 45.49 -19.88
CA GLU A 76 -33.04 45.41 -19.27
C GLU A 76 -33.78 44.15 -19.75
N ASN A 77 -34.42 43.43 -18.83
CA ASN A 77 -34.97 42.11 -19.13
C ASN A 77 -35.99 42.11 -20.27
N TYR A 78 -36.75 43.20 -20.44
CA TYR A 78 -37.74 43.33 -21.51
C TYR A 78 -37.12 43.45 -22.91
N LYS A 79 -35.82 43.79 -23.01
CA LYS A 79 -35.08 43.83 -24.28
C LYS A 79 -34.52 42.47 -24.66
N ILE A 80 -34.43 41.53 -23.73
CA ILE A 80 -33.85 40.20 -23.94
C ILE A 80 -34.91 39.30 -24.57
N CYS A 81 -34.65 38.87 -25.81
CA CYS A 81 -35.54 37.99 -26.56
C CYS A 81 -35.30 36.52 -26.22
N ALA A 82 -34.03 36.13 -26.12
CA ALA A 82 -33.62 34.77 -25.83
C ALA A 82 -32.24 34.74 -25.18
N VAL A 83 -32.00 33.73 -24.34
CA VAL A 83 -30.70 33.43 -23.76
C VAL A 83 -30.46 31.94 -23.96
N ALA A 84 -29.51 31.60 -24.84
CA ALA A 84 -29.14 30.22 -25.12
C ALA A 84 -27.82 29.89 -24.43
N GLU A 85 -27.92 29.15 -23.32
CA GLU A 85 -26.77 28.68 -22.54
C GLU A 85 -26.28 27.34 -23.11
N PHE A 86 -24.98 27.22 -23.41
CA PHE A 86 -24.42 25.99 -23.97
C PHE A 86 -23.12 25.53 -23.29
N GLY A 87 -22.61 26.29 -22.32
CA GLY A 87 -21.39 25.94 -21.60
C GLY A 87 -20.15 25.91 -22.51
N ASP A 88 -19.06 25.29 -22.04
CA ASP A 88 -17.87 25.07 -22.87
C ASP A 88 -17.92 23.69 -23.55
N LEU A 89 -18.68 23.59 -24.64
CA LEU A 89 -18.74 22.39 -25.47
C LEU A 89 -17.37 22.01 -26.06
N THR A 90 -16.47 22.98 -26.20
CA THR A 90 -15.17 22.79 -26.87
C THR A 90 -14.06 22.32 -25.95
N THR A 91 -14.14 22.59 -24.66
CA THR A 91 -13.11 22.20 -23.68
C THR A 91 -13.55 21.10 -22.72
N ARG A 92 -14.78 20.57 -22.83
CA ARG A 92 -15.18 19.41 -22.02
C ARG A 92 -14.26 18.23 -22.32
N ASP A 93 -13.67 17.69 -21.25
CA ASP A 93 -12.76 16.55 -21.33
C ASP A 93 -13.47 15.25 -21.66
N LEU A 94 -14.76 15.15 -21.32
CA LEU A 94 -15.58 13.97 -21.56
C LEU A 94 -16.87 14.37 -22.26
N ILE A 95 -17.08 13.79 -23.44
CA ILE A 95 -18.35 13.84 -24.19
C ILE A 95 -18.67 12.41 -24.59
N THR A 96 -19.80 11.90 -24.12
CA THR A 96 -20.25 10.51 -24.35
C THR A 96 -21.58 10.48 -25.09
N GLU A 97 -22.06 9.27 -25.35
CA GLU A 97 -23.39 9.02 -25.92
C GLU A 97 -24.53 9.63 -25.07
N GLU A 98 -24.33 9.75 -23.76
CA GLU A 98 -25.32 10.35 -22.85
C GLU A 98 -25.54 11.86 -23.14
N ASP A 99 -24.52 12.53 -23.69
CA ASP A 99 -24.60 13.95 -24.09
C ASP A 99 -25.35 14.13 -25.43
N ARG A 100 -25.69 13.06 -26.17
CA ARG A 100 -26.29 13.16 -27.51
C ARG A 100 -27.62 13.90 -27.50
N GLN A 101 -28.51 13.56 -26.56
CA GLN A 101 -29.83 14.19 -26.43
C GLN A 101 -29.70 15.68 -26.13
N TYR A 102 -28.74 16.06 -25.29
CA TYR A 102 -28.46 17.46 -24.97
C TYR A 102 -27.96 18.23 -26.21
N LEU A 103 -27.03 17.65 -26.98
CA LEU A 103 -26.54 18.26 -28.21
C LEU A 103 -27.64 18.41 -29.26
N GLU A 104 -28.57 17.44 -29.36
CA GLU A 104 -29.70 17.51 -30.28
C GLU A 104 -30.69 18.62 -29.91
N LEU A 105 -31.02 18.72 -28.62
CA LEU A 105 -31.84 19.81 -28.10
C LEU A 105 -31.20 21.16 -28.41
N LYS A 106 -29.89 21.31 -28.19
CA LYS A 106 -29.16 22.56 -28.48
C LYS A 106 -29.10 22.88 -29.97
N ARG A 107 -28.91 21.88 -30.84
CA ARG A 107 -28.96 22.06 -32.29
C ARG A 107 -30.31 22.64 -32.72
N ASN A 108 -31.40 22.02 -32.26
CA ASN A 108 -32.75 22.43 -32.61
C ASN A 108 -33.06 23.85 -32.08
N GLU A 109 -32.68 24.14 -30.83
CA GLU A 109 -32.79 25.47 -30.22
C GLU A 109 -32.04 26.54 -31.06
N PHE A 110 -30.79 26.29 -31.46
CA PHE A 110 -30.04 27.24 -32.27
C PHE A 110 -30.59 27.41 -33.69
N GLN A 111 -31.15 26.35 -34.26
CA GLN A 111 -31.80 26.40 -35.57
C GLN A 111 -33.07 27.26 -35.52
N GLU A 112 -33.92 27.09 -34.50
CA GLU A 112 -35.10 27.90 -34.27
C GLU A 112 -34.74 29.38 -34.06
N LEU A 113 -33.75 29.65 -33.21
CA LEU A 113 -33.26 31.02 -32.97
C LEU A 113 -32.67 31.65 -34.24
N SER A 114 -31.95 30.88 -35.07
CA SER A 114 -31.41 31.37 -36.33
C SER A 114 -32.48 31.70 -37.37
N GLN A 115 -33.63 31.01 -37.35
CA GLN A 115 -34.75 31.28 -38.25
C GLN A 115 -35.55 32.50 -37.79
N LYS A 116 -35.78 32.60 -36.47
CA LYS A 116 -36.55 33.69 -35.86
C LYS A 116 -35.79 35.03 -35.85
N TYR A 117 -34.46 35.00 -35.70
CA TYR A 117 -33.61 36.19 -35.58
C TYR A 117 -32.48 36.20 -36.65
N PRO A 118 -32.77 36.60 -37.90
CA PRO A 118 -31.81 36.56 -39.01
C PRO A 118 -30.50 37.33 -38.78
N THR A 119 -30.55 38.49 -38.13
CA THR A 119 -29.37 39.30 -37.76
C THR A 119 -28.45 38.61 -36.75
N ALA A 120 -28.98 37.71 -35.92
CA ALA A 120 -28.20 36.94 -34.96
C ALA A 120 -27.48 35.73 -35.58
N ARG A 121 -27.84 35.34 -36.82
CA ARG A 121 -27.32 34.15 -37.53
C ARG A 121 -25.80 34.12 -37.63
N GLY A 122 -25.17 35.27 -37.85
CA GLY A 122 -23.71 35.37 -37.96
C GLY A 122 -22.97 34.91 -36.71
N LYS A 123 -23.53 35.11 -35.52
CA LYS A 123 -22.94 34.68 -34.24
C LYS A 123 -23.41 33.29 -33.80
N LEU A 124 -24.60 32.87 -34.21
CA LEU A 124 -25.12 31.53 -33.94
C LEU A 124 -24.43 30.44 -34.79
N LYS A 125 -24.09 30.75 -36.05
CA LYS A 125 -23.55 29.78 -37.01
C LYS A 125 -22.31 29.01 -36.49
N PRO A 126 -21.25 29.65 -35.94
CA PRO A 126 -20.09 28.93 -35.45
C PRO A 126 -20.39 27.97 -34.28
N VAL A 127 -21.32 28.36 -33.40
CA VAL A 127 -21.76 27.52 -32.27
C VAL A 127 -22.54 26.31 -32.78
N MET A 128 -23.44 26.54 -33.73
CA MET A 128 -24.22 25.47 -34.36
C MET A 128 -23.32 24.50 -35.13
N GLU A 129 -22.32 24.98 -35.87
CA GLU A 129 -21.32 24.13 -36.56
C GLU A 129 -20.53 23.29 -35.56
N THR A 130 -20.19 23.84 -34.38
CA THR A 130 -19.55 23.09 -33.30
C THR A 130 -20.46 21.96 -32.80
N VAL A 131 -21.74 22.25 -32.50
CA VAL A 131 -22.70 21.23 -32.06
C VAL A 131 -22.85 20.12 -33.10
N ILE A 132 -23.00 20.49 -34.38
CA ILE A 132 -23.11 19.54 -35.49
C ILE A 132 -21.85 18.67 -35.59
N HIS A 133 -20.66 19.26 -35.45
CA HIS A 133 -19.41 18.51 -35.45
C HIS A 133 -19.34 17.51 -34.29
N LEU A 134 -19.68 17.93 -33.06
CA LEU A 134 -19.71 17.05 -31.90
C LEU A 134 -20.68 15.89 -32.08
N GLN A 135 -21.88 16.16 -32.61
CA GLN A 135 -22.87 15.12 -32.92
C GLN A 135 -22.33 14.15 -33.97
N SER A 136 -21.74 14.65 -35.06
CA SER A 136 -21.17 13.80 -36.11
C SER A 136 -20.07 12.89 -35.57
N GLN A 137 -19.27 13.34 -34.60
CA GLN A 137 -18.26 12.50 -33.95
C GLN A 137 -18.91 11.39 -33.11
N LEU A 138 -19.93 11.71 -32.32
CA LEU A 138 -20.70 10.71 -31.57
C LEU A 138 -21.39 9.70 -32.51
N ASP A 139 -21.98 10.17 -33.60
CA ASP A 139 -22.62 9.33 -34.62
C ASP A 139 -21.64 8.35 -35.27
N SER A 140 -20.37 8.73 -35.36
CA SER A 140 -19.28 7.85 -35.84
C SER A 140 -18.74 6.87 -34.78
N GLY A 141 -19.37 6.82 -33.59
CA GLY A 141 -18.96 5.96 -32.48
C GLY A 141 -17.71 6.44 -31.74
N GLN A 142 -17.38 7.73 -31.86
CA GLN A 142 -16.28 8.35 -31.13
C GLN A 142 -16.80 8.96 -29.83
N VAL A 143 -15.94 9.03 -28.82
CA VAL A 143 -16.15 9.75 -27.57
C VAL A 143 -14.97 10.69 -27.37
N ARG A 144 -15.23 11.83 -26.73
CA ARG A 144 -14.15 12.75 -26.36
C ARG A 144 -13.61 12.33 -25.00
N TYR A 145 -12.30 12.14 -24.89
CA TYR A 145 -11.62 11.83 -23.63
C TYR A 145 -10.33 12.64 -23.53
N ARG A 146 -10.20 13.45 -22.47
CA ARG A 146 -9.02 14.32 -22.19
C ARG A 146 -8.63 15.20 -23.37
N GLY A 147 -9.63 15.81 -24.00
CA GLY A 147 -9.42 16.72 -25.13
C GLY A 147 -9.22 16.04 -26.49
N GLY A 148 -9.05 14.73 -26.57
CA GLY A 148 -8.93 13.96 -27.81
C GLY A 148 -10.17 13.14 -28.14
N TRP A 149 -10.37 12.80 -29.41
CA TRP A 149 -11.40 11.85 -29.86
C TRP A 149 -10.83 10.44 -29.90
N THR A 150 -11.58 9.50 -29.35
CA THR A 150 -11.23 8.07 -29.34
C THR A 150 -12.48 7.24 -29.61
N SER A 151 -12.33 6.04 -30.18
CA SER A 151 -13.48 5.17 -30.37
C SER A 151 -14.05 4.74 -29.01
N LYS A 152 -15.38 4.57 -28.94
CA LYS A 152 -16.06 4.07 -27.74
C LYS A 152 -15.46 2.75 -27.25
N VAL A 153 -15.18 1.83 -28.17
CA VAL A 153 -14.55 0.52 -27.86
C VAL A 153 -13.18 0.69 -27.19
N SER A 154 -12.35 1.62 -27.67
CA SER A 154 -11.04 1.89 -27.07
C SER A 154 -11.17 2.55 -25.70
N PHE A 155 -12.12 3.47 -25.56
CA PHE A 155 -12.43 4.09 -24.27
C PHE A 155 -12.88 3.07 -23.23
N ASP A 156 -13.84 2.19 -23.57
CA ASP A 156 -14.35 1.15 -22.68
C ASP A 156 -13.22 0.18 -22.28
N ALA A 157 -12.35 -0.20 -23.22
CA ALA A 157 -11.18 -1.03 -22.94
C ALA A 157 -10.17 -0.35 -22.00
N MET A 158 -9.94 0.96 -22.15
CA MET A 158 -9.07 1.74 -21.25
C MET A 158 -9.65 1.82 -19.84
N VAL A 159 -10.95 2.06 -19.71
CA VAL A 159 -11.64 2.11 -18.41
C VAL A 159 -11.58 0.75 -17.72
N GLU A 160 -11.86 -0.32 -18.45
CA GLU A 160 -11.82 -1.69 -17.91
C GLU A 160 -10.40 -2.11 -17.52
N SER A 161 -9.39 -1.75 -18.31
CA SER A 161 -7.98 -2.02 -17.99
C SER A 161 -7.56 -1.32 -16.70
N LYS A 162 -7.94 -0.05 -16.51
CA LYS A 162 -7.68 0.70 -15.27
C LYS A 162 -8.39 0.07 -14.08
N ARG A 163 -9.64 -0.37 -14.26
CA ARG A 163 -10.40 -1.06 -13.21
C ARG A 163 -9.72 -2.34 -12.77
N LYS A 164 -9.32 -3.21 -13.71
CA LYS A 164 -8.60 -4.45 -13.41
C LYS A 164 -7.24 -4.20 -12.74
N ALA A 165 -6.52 -3.16 -13.16
CA ALA A 165 -5.25 -2.79 -12.52
C ALA A 165 -5.45 -2.37 -11.06
N ALA A 166 -6.45 -1.53 -10.79
CA ALA A 166 -6.80 -1.10 -9.43
C ALA A 166 -7.29 -2.28 -8.56
N GLU A 167 -8.11 -3.18 -9.11
CA GLU A 167 -8.55 -4.40 -8.41
C GLU A 167 -7.38 -5.31 -8.04
N LYS A 168 -6.40 -5.47 -8.95
CA LYS A 168 -5.19 -6.25 -8.67
C LYS A 168 -4.33 -5.61 -7.58
N GLU A 169 -4.07 -4.31 -7.66
CA GLU A 169 -3.29 -3.57 -6.68
C GLU A 169 -3.92 -3.64 -5.28
N ALA A 170 -5.25 -3.50 -5.20
CA ALA A 170 -6.00 -3.65 -3.96
C ALA A 170 -5.90 -5.08 -3.39
N ALA A 171 -5.94 -6.11 -4.26
CA ALA A 171 -5.78 -7.50 -3.84
C ALA A 171 -4.36 -7.81 -3.32
N ASP A 172 -3.33 -7.27 -3.99
CA ASP A 172 -1.94 -7.44 -3.57
C ASP A 172 -1.69 -6.75 -2.21
N TYR A 173 -2.20 -5.52 -2.04
CA TYR A 173 -2.14 -4.81 -0.76
C TYR A 173 -2.88 -5.54 0.38
N ALA A 174 -4.06 -6.11 0.09
CA ALA A 174 -4.82 -6.87 1.08
C ALA A 174 -4.09 -8.14 1.54
N ARG A 175 -3.40 -8.83 0.63
CA ARG A 175 -2.56 -10.00 0.97
C ARG A 175 -1.40 -9.61 1.86
N GLU A 176 -0.68 -8.55 1.50
CA GLU A 176 0.43 -8.05 2.31
C GLU A 176 -0.02 -7.68 3.73
N LEU A 177 -1.17 -7.01 3.87
CA LEU A 177 -1.71 -6.66 5.17
C LEU A 177 -2.10 -7.91 5.99
N GLN A 178 -2.67 -8.94 5.36
CA GLN A 178 -2.98 -10.20 6.04
C GLN A 178 -1.71 -10.92 6.50
N ASP A 179 -0.67 -10.95 5.68
CA ASP A 179 0.63 -11.54 6.04
C ASP A 179 1.25 -10.81 7.23
N VAL A 180 1.21 -9.47 7.24
CA VAL A 180 1.68 -8.67 8.39
C VAL A 180 0.87 -8.99 9.65
N GLN A 181 -0.46 -9.01 9.56
CA GLN A 181 -1.31 -9.33 10.71
C GLN A 181 -1.10 -10.76 11.22
N ALA A 182 -0.88 -11.74 10.34
CA ALA A 182 -0.56 -13.11 10.72
C ALA A 182 0.79 -13.18 11.45
N ARG A 183 1.81 -12.45 10.96
CA ARG A 183 3.11 -12.33 11.62
C ARG A 183 2.98 -11.69 13.00
N GLU A 184 2.23 -10.61 13.13
CA GLU A 184 1.99 -9.92 14.41
C GLU A 184 1.24 -10.81 15.42
N LYS A 185 0.18 -11.51 15.00
CA LYS A 185 -0.54 -12.44 15.88
C LYS A 185 0.35 -13.57 16.39
N ASN A 186 1.25 -14.07 15.53
CA ASN A 186 2.19 -15.11 15.92
C ASN A 186 3.34 -14.61 16.81
N LEU A 187 3.64 -13.31 16.80
CA LEU A 187 4.52 -12.67 17.78
C LEU A 187 3.82 -12.43 19.12
N ALA A 188 2.53 -12.09 19.08
CA ALA A 188 1.73 -11.80 20.27
C ALA A 188 1.30 -13.07 21.04
N SER A 189 1.32 -14.25 20.42
CA SER A 189 1.09 -15.49 21.14
C SER A 189 2.24 -15.75 22.11
N ALA A 190 1.93 -15.76 23.41
CA ALA A 190 2.91 -15.97 24.48
C ALA A 190 3.65 -17.29 24.27
N ARG A 191 4.87 -17.21 23.75
CA ARG A 191 5.69 -18.38 23.49
C ARG A 191 6.22 -18.93 24.80
N THR A 192 5.92 -20.18 25.09
CA THR A 192 6.36 -20.86 26.32
C THR A 192 7.84 -21.23 26.27
N ASN A 193 8.44 -21.29 25.07
CA ASN A 193 9.83 -21.67 24.88
C ASN A 193 10.81 -20.53 25.22
N LEU A 194 11.74 -20.77 26.14
CA LEU A 194 12.73 -19.79 26.60
C LEU A 194 13.73 -19.39 25.52
N ALA A 195 14.27 -20.36 24.79
CA ALA A 195 15.25 -20.11 23.72
C ALA A 195 14.63 -19.27 22.60
N GLY A 196 13.40 -19.60 22.21
CA GLY A 196 12.63 -18.86 21.22
C GLY A 196 12.31 -17.43 21.65
N ARG A 197 11.86 -17.23 22.90
CA ARG A 197 11.66 -15.88 23.48
C ARG A 197 12.94 -15.05 23.45
N TRP A 198 14.08 -15.66 23.78
CA TRP A 198 15.35 -14.94 23.75
C TRP A 198 15.76 -14.55 22.32
N LEU A 199 15.66 -15.48 21.36
CA LEU A 199 15.94 -15.20 19.95
C LEU A 199 15.02 -14.09 19.41
N LEU A 200 13.74 -14.09 19.79
CA LEU A 200 12.80 -13.00 19.45
C LEU A 200 13.16 -11.68 20.09
N ARG A 201 13.65 -11.67 21.33
CA ARG A 201 14.07 -10.41 21.96
C ARG A 201 15.27 -9.79 21.23
N ASP A 202 16.18 -10.64 20.77
CA ASP A 202 17.45 -10.22 20.17
C ASP A 202 17.41 -10.12 18.63
N HIS A 203 16.31 -10.52 17.98
CA HIS A 203 16.27 -10.63 16.52
C HIS A 203 16.46 -9.30 15.79
N VAL A 204 15.89 -8.21 16.29
CA VAL A 204 15.99 -6.89 15.61
C VAL A 204 17.45 -6.43 15.57
N GLU A 205 18.14 -6.50 16.71
CA GLU A 205 19.55 -6.10 16.79
C GLU A 205 20.43 -7.00 15.92
N TYR A 206 20.17 -8.30 15.94
CA TYR A 206 20.87 -9.27 15.11
C TYR A 206 20.72 -8.97 13.61
N ILE A 207 19.50 -8.70 13.14
CA ILE A 207 19.24 -8.37 11.74
C ILE A 207 19.90 -7.04 11.36
N ASP A 208 19.84 -6.03 12.24
CA ASP A 208 20.53 -4.76 12.02
C ASP A 208 22.05 -4.95 11.93
N ARG A 209 22.62 -5.86 12.75
CA ARG A 209 24.05 -6.21 12.71
C ARG A 209 24.43 -6.84 11.37
N LEU A 210 23.65 -7.82 10.90
CA LEU A 210 23.85 -8.43 9.58
C LEU A 210 23.75 -7.41 8.45
N ALA A 211 22.81 -6.46 8.53
CA ALA A 211 22.66 -5.39 7.56
C ALA A 211 23.87 -4.43 7.55
N ARG A 212 24.42 -4.08 8.73
CA ARG A 212 25.58 -3.18 8.87
C ARG A 212 26.88 -3.80 8.42
N GLN A 213 27.06 -5.10 8.60
CA GLN A 213 28.25 -5.81 8.11
C GLN A 213 28.39 -5.72 6.58
N GLY A 214 27.36 -5.22 5.88
CA GLY A 214 27.46 -4.85 4.46
C GLY A 214 27.88 -6.01 3.59
N ILE A 215 27.63 -7.24 4.06
CA ILE A 215 28.18 -8.44 3.47
C ILE A 215 27.55 -8.55 2.10
N LYS A 216 28.35 -8.26 1.08
CA LYS A 216 27.95 -8.38 -0.31
C LYS A 216 27.61 -9.86 -0.49
N MET A 217 26.33 -10.15 -0.74
CA MET A 217 25.77 -11.51 -0.86
C MET A 217 26.44 -12.37 -1.96
N SER A 218 27.39 -11.81 -2.72
CA SER A 218 28.23 -12.52 -3.67
C SER A 218 29.43 -13.16 -2.97
N GLY A 219 29.38 -14.46 -2.71
CA GLY A 219 30.54 -15.27 -2.28
C GLY A 219 30.41 -15.97 -0.93
N ILE A 220 29.30 -15.79 -0.22
CA ILE A 220 29.06 -16.42 1.08
C ILE A 220 28.52 -17.84 0.86
N SER A 221 29.07 -18.80 1.59
CA SER A 221 28.61 -20.19 1.54
C SER A 221 27.30 -20.31 2.33
N LEU A 222 26.17 -20.34 1.62
CA LEU A 222 24.86 -20.56 2.23
C LEU A 222 24.83 -21.86 3.05
N LEU A 223 24.13 -21.82 4.18
CA LEU A 223 23.84 -22.97 5.02
C LEU A 223 22.70 -23.77 4.38
N PRO A 224 22.91 -25.07 4.09
CA PRO A 224 21.82 -25.93 3.67
C PRO A 224 20.94 -26.19 4.89
N ILE A 225 19.78 -25.53 4.97
CA ILE A 225 18.80 -25.78 6.01
C ILE A 225 17.75 -26.76 5.45
N PRO A 226 17.71 -28.02 5.95
CA PRO A 226 16.67 -28.96 5.58
C PRO A 226 15.26 -28.40 5.81
N GLU A 227 14.34 -28.64 4.87
CA GLU A 227 12.96 -28.12 4.91
C GLU A 227 12.22 -28.53 6.19
N ASN A 228 12.47 -29.75 6.70
CA ASN A 228 11.85 -30.25 7.92
C ASN A 228 12.25 -29.46 9.19
N ILE A 229 13.37 -28.73 9.18
CA ILE A 229 13.78 -27.87 10.29
C ILE A 229 12.97 -26.57 10.31
N ILE A 230 12.61 -26.06 9.14
CA ILE A 230 11.87 -24.79 8.99
C ILE A 230 10.38 -24.99 8.72
N GLN A 231 9.93 -26.24 8.57
CA GLN A 231 8.51 -26.57 8.46
C GLN A 231 7.75 -26.02 9.67
N ASP A 232 6.64 -25.31 9.43
CA ASP A 232 5.85 -24.61 10.46
C ASP A 232 6.67 -23.62 11.30
N ALA A 233 7.77 -23.08 10.77
CA ALA A 233 8.49 -22.00 11.41
C ALA A 233 7.68 -20.70 11.36
N LEU A 234 7.88 -19.85 12.36
CA LEU A 234 7.31 -18.52 12.37
C LEU A 234 8.12 -17.59 11.48
N HIS A 235 7.46 -16.99 10.50
CA HIS A 235 8.01 -15.87 9.74
C HIS A 235 8.00 -14.59 10.59
N LEU A 236 9.17 -13.98 10.78
CA LEU A 236 9.35 -12.73 11.51
C LEU A 236 9.26 -11.53 10.56
N PRO A 237 8.58 -10.44 10.93
CA PRO A 237 8.47 -9.25 10.10
C PRO A 237 9.79 -8.46 10.08
N ILE A 238 10.29 -8.12 8.88
CA ILE A 238 11.45 -7.23 8.70
C ILE A 238 11.21 -6.30 7.51
N ARG A 239 11.73 -5.07 7.61
CA ARG A 239 11.56 -4.02 6.60
C ARG A 239 12.25 -4.27 5.26
N ASN A 240 13.30 -5.11 5.17
CA ASN A 240 14.15 -5.21 3.98
C ASN A 240 14.73 -6.61 3.64
N TRP A 241 14.64 -7.61 4.53
CA TRP A 241 15.25 -8.95 4.35
C TRP A 241 14.14 -9.98 4.26
N LYS A 242 14.11 -10.75 3.16
CA LYS A 242 12.84 -11.30 2.70
C LYS A 242 12.31 -12.51 3.45
N ASP A 243 13.10 -13.26 4.20
CA ASP A 243 12.57 -14.40 4.94
C ASP A 243 13.39 -14.68 6.21
N VAL A 244 12.96 -14.17 7.36
CA VAL A 244 13.50 -14.62 8.65
C VAL A 244 12.49 -15.54 9.29
N VAL A 245 12.94 -16.72 9.66
CA VAL A 245 12.11 -17.78 10.22
C VAL A 245 12.62 -18.19 11.59
N LEU A 246 11.71 -18.42 12.52
CA LEU A 246 11.99 -18.92 13.86
C LEU A 246 11.21 -20.22 14.10
N LYS A 247 11.92 -21.32 14.23
CA LYS A 247 11.34 -22.60 14.65
C LYS A 247 11.68 -22.87 16.10
N GLU A 248 10.68 -23.32 16.85
CA GLU A 248 10.84 -23.77 18.23
C GLU A 248 10.56 -25.26 18.32
N ALA A 249 11.38 -25.96 19.11
CA ALA A 249 11.03 -27.29 19.57
C ALA A 249 9.90 -27.21 20.60
N LYS A 250 9.20 -28.34 20.79
CA LYS A 250 8.16 -28.45 21.80
C LYS A 250 8.77 -28.39 23.20
N GLY A 251 8.07 -27.75 24.13
CA GLY A 251 8.48 -27.63 25.54
C GLY A 251 9.10 -26.27 25.88
N ALA A 252 9.08 -25.93 27.17
CA ALA A 252 9.56 -24.64 27.67
C ALA A 252 11.09 -24.47 27.53
N MET A 253 11.82 -25.59 27.61
CA MET A 253 13.30 -25.66 27.56
C MET A 253 13.85 -26.20 26.23
N GLY A 254 12.97 -26.47 25.27
CA GLY A 254 13.37 -27.01 23.97
C GLY A 254 14.26 -26.02 23.20
N PRO A 255 15.10 -26.50 22.26
CA PRO A 255 15.88 -25.64 21.39
C PRO A 255 15.00 -24.79 20.47
N ALA A 256 15.52 -23.66 20.03
CA ALA A 256 14.93 -22.81 19.01
C ALA A 256 15.99 -22.41 17.98
N ILE A 257 15.58 -22.29 16.73
CA ILE A 257 16.44 -21.92 15.62
C ILE A 257 15.85 -20.75 14.86
N LEU A 258 16.65 -19.70 14.68
CA LEU A 258 16.33 -18.54 13.86
C LEU A 258 17.21 -18.57 12.61
N CYS A 259 16.62 -18.59 11.44
CA CYS A 259 17.33 -18.58 10.16
C CYS A 259 16.99 -17.32 9.37
N VAL A 260 18.01 -16.75 8.73
CA VAL A 260 17.86 -15.68 7.74
C VAL A 260 17.99 -16.32 6.36
N MET A 261 16.86 -16.50 5.69
CA MET A 261 16.73 -17.31 4.49
C MET A 261 16.94 -16.50 3.21
N GLN A 262 17.44 -17.21 2.19
CA GLN A 262 17.47 -16.83 0.79
C GLN A 262 16.88 -18.00 -0.04
N PRO A 263 16.55 -17.78 -1.32
CA PRO A 263 15.98 -18.83 -2.18
C PRO A 263 16.84 -20.11 -2.27
N GLN A 264 18.14 -20.03 -2.00
CA GLN A 264 19.11 -21.12 -2.14
C GLN A 264 19.57 -21.73 -0.80
N GLY A 265 19.15 -21.18 0.35
CA GLY A 265 19.59 -21.64 1.68
C GLY A 265 19.56 -20.53 2.73
N ALA A 266 20.02 -20.81 3.95
CA ALA A 266 20.16 -19.76 4.96
C ALA A 266 21.48 -19.03 4.79
N TYR A 267 21.38 -17.70 4.80
CA TYR A 267 22.51 -16.81 4.85
C TYR A 267 23.19 -16.82 6.21
N SER A 268 22.41 -16.89 7.30
CA SER A 268 22.93 -16.97 8.66
C SER A 268 21.90 -17.62 9.56
N MET A 269 22.37 -18.26 10.62
CA MET A 269 21.54 -19.07 11.52
C MET A 269 21.94 -18.83 12.98
N ARG A 270 20.95 -18.84 13.87
CA ARG A 270 21.15 -18.88 15.31
C ARG A 270 20.42 -20.07 15.90
N LEU A 271 21.13 -20.94 16.59
CA LEU A 271 20.57 -22.04 17.38
C LEU A 271 20.69 -21.68 18.86
N ALA A 272 19.58 -21.49 19.53
CA ALA A 272 19.52 -21.27 20.97
C ALA A 272 18.94 -22.48 21.70
N PHE A 273 19.46 -22.79 22.88
CA PHE A 273 18.95 -23.85 23.74
C PHE A 273 19.33 -23.57 25.19
N THR A 274 18.62 -24.18 26.14
CA THR A 274 18.91 -24.04 27.56
C THR A 274 19.65 -25.25 28.09
N ILE A 275 20.48 -25.06 29.10
CA ILE A 275 21.09 -26.12 29.91
C ILE A 275 20.53 -25.94 31.31
N ALA A 276 19.56 -26.78 31.67
CA ALA A 276 19.01 -26.82 33.02
C ALA A 276 19.87 -27.74 33.89
N SER A 277 20.14 -27.32 35.11
CA SER A 277 20.88 -28.12 36.10
C SER A 277 20.03 -28.40 37.32
N ASP A 278 20.05 -29.65 37.77
CA ASP A 278 19.47 -30.11 39.04
C ASP A 278 20.55 -30.94 39.77
N ASP A 279 20.95 -30.52 40.96
CA ASP A 279 22.04 -31.12 41.75
C ASP A 279 23.31 -31.46 40.92
N GLU A 280 23.83 -30.46 40.20
CA GLU A 280 25.02 -30.57 39.33
C GLU A 280 24.86 -31.52 38.12
N LYS A 281 23.66 -32.06 37.87
CA LYS A 281 23.35 -32.88 36.70
C LYS A 281 22.50 -32.10 35.70
N ILE A 282 22.69 -32.39 34.42
CA ILE A 282 21.88 -31.80 33.35
C ILE A 282 20.47 -32.40 33.41
N ALA A 283 19.47 -31.57 33.71
CA ALA A 283 18.08 -31.98 33.86
C ALA A 283 17.35 -32.15 32.52
N ASN A 284 17.76 -31.41 31.48
CA ASN A 284 17.12 -31.40 30.15
C ASN A 284 17.98 -32.04 29.04
N ALA A 285 18.59 -33.19 29.33
CA ALA A 285 19.53 -33.85 28.41
C ALA A 285 18.92 -34.20 27.03
N ASP A 286 17.61 -34.48 26.96
CA ASP A 286 16.96 -34.79 25.69
C ASP A 286 16.75 -33.57 24.79
N ASP A 287 16.52 -32.38 25.37
CA ASP A 287 16.47 -31.12 24.63
C ASP A 287 17.85 -30.79 24.02
N LEU A 288 18.93 -31.04 24.77
CA LEU A 288 20.31 -30.87 24.27
C LEU A 288 20.64 -31.84 23.13
N LYS A 289 20.23 -33.12 23.26
CA LYS A 289 20.34 -34.07 22.15
C LYS A 289 19.53 -33.61 20.94
N GLY A 290 18.36 -33.02 21.17
CA GLY A 290 17.54 -32.40 20.13
C GLY A 290 18.29 -31.28 19.39
N ALA A 291 18.91 -30.37 20.13
CA ALA A 291 19.72 -29.28 19.57
C ALA A 291 20.88 -29.82 18.72
N LEU A 292 21.60 -30.83 19.22
CA LEU A 292 22.70 -31.47 18.50
C LEU A 292 22.23 -32.21 17.25
N LYS A 293 21.05 -32.85 17.27
CA LYS A 293 20.47 -33.50 16.08
C LYS A 293 20.10 -32.47 15.01
N VAL A 294 19.51 -31.34 15.40
CA VAL A 294 19.21 -30.24 14.48
C VAL A 294 20.51 -29.73 13.86
N LEU A 295 21.53 -29.45 14.67
CA LEU A 295 22.81 -28.98 14.17
C LEU A 295 23.50 -30.00 13.26
N ALA A 296 23.50 -31.29 13.62
CA ALA A 296 24.11 -32.35 12.82
C ALA A 296 23.43 -32.54 11.45
N SER A 297 22.13 -32.24 11.36
CA SER A 297 21.42 -32.26 10.06
C SER A 297 21.79 -31.08 9.14
N ILE A 298 22.45 -30.06 9.67
CA ILE A 298 22.94 -28.89 8.93
C ILE A 298 24.45 -29.03 8.66
N ASP A 299 25.22 -29.36 9.71
CA ASP A 299 26.67 -29.47 9.68
C ASP A 299 27.19 -30.39 10.80
N ASN A 300 27.82 -31.51 10.41
CA ASN A 300 28.35 -32.51 11.34
C ASN A 300 29.60 -32.02 12.11
N GLU A 301 30.42 -31.17 11.51
CA GLU A 301 31.62 -30.66 12.16
C GLU A 301 31.25 -29.69 13.28
N LEU A 302 30.28 -28.79 13.01
CA LEU A 302 29.72 -27.90 14.03
C LEU A 302 29.08 -28.69 15.17
N ALA A 303 28.30 -29.73 14.85
CA ALA A 303 27.66 -30.58 15.85
C ALA A 303 28.67 -31.33 16.73
N GLY A 304 29.81 -31.75 16.16
CA GLY A 304 30.89 -32.40 16.90
C GLY A 304 31.65 -31.45 17.83
N TRP A 305 31.81 -30.18 17.44
CA TRP A 305 32.50 -29.17 18.24
C TRP A 305 31.66 -28.61 19.40
N LEU A 306 30.36 -28.41 19.17
CA LEU A 306 29.48 -27.68 20.09
C LEU A 306 29.56 -28.18 21.55
N PRO A 307 29.52 -29.48 21.87
CA PRO A 307 29.58 -29.95 23.25
C PRO A 307 30.85 -29.52 24.00
N GLY A 308 32.00 -29.58 23.33
CA GLY A 308 33.28 -29.18 23.92
C GLY A 308 33.38 -27.67 24.15
N ALA A 309 32.86 -26.89 23.20
CA ALA A 309 32.79 -25.43 23.33
C ALA A 309 31.87 -25.01 24.48
N VAL A 310 30.68 -25.62 24.59
CA VAL A 310 29.74 -25.38 25.68
C VAL A 310 30.38 -25.71 27.03
N ALA A 311 31.03 -26.87 27.17
CA ALA A 311 31.71 -27.23 28.41
C ALA A 311 32.80 -26.22 28.80
N ALA A 312 33.62 -25.79 27.83
CA ALA A 312 34.64 -24.78 28.06
C ALA A 312 34.05 -23.42 28.47
N ALA A 313 32.93 -23.02 27.87
CA ALA A 313 32.24 -21.77 28.19
C ALA A 313 31.62 -21.81 29.60
N LEU A 314 30.98 -22.93 29.98
CA LEU A 314 30.42 -23.10 31.33
C LEU A 314 31.49 -23.08 32.41
N ILE A 315 32.65 -23.72 32.18
CA ILE A 315 33.79 -23.67 33.11
C ILE A 315 34.27 -22.22 33.29
N LYS A 316 34.39 -21.45 32.19
CA LYS A 316 34.76 -20.03 32.27
C LYS A 316 33.72 -19.21 33.03
N LEU A 317 32.43 -19.49 32.80
CA LEU A 317 31.34 -18.82 33.49
C LEU A 317 31.39 -19.08 35.00
N ASP A 318 31.59 -20.33 35.42
CA ASP A 318 31.77 -20.71 36.83
C ASP A 318 32.97 -20.01 37.48
N LEU A 319 34.07 -19.86 36.74
CA LEU A 319 35.25 -19.12 37.22
C LEU A 319 34.95 -17.63 37.39
N ASN A 320 34.21 -17.02 36.46
CA ASN A 320 33.79 -15.62 36.55
C ASN A 320 32.85 -15.39 37.74
N GLU A 321 31.87 -16.27 37.95
CA GLU A 321 30.96 -16.21 39.10
C GLU A 321 31.71 -16.27 40.43
N ARG A 322 32.74 -17.13 40.54
CA ARG A 322 33.61 -17.23 41.73
C ARG A 322 34.46 -15.98 41.95
N ASN A 323 34.82 -15.28 40.88
CA ASN A 323 35.56 -14.03 40.93
C ASN A 323 34.66 -12.80 41.16
N GLY A 324 33.35 -13.00 41.33
CA GLY A 324 32.38 -11.96 41.65
C GLY A 324 31.69 -11.32 40.45
N ASP A 325 31.94 -11.80 39.23
CA ASP A 325 31.35 -11.28 38.00
C ASP A 325 30.20 -12.19 37.52
N ARG A 326 29.03 -12.02 38.15
CA ARG A 326 27.85 -12.88 37.95
C ARG A 326 27.05 -12.59 36.67
N ASP A 327 27.29 -11.44 36.06
CA ASP A 327 26.60 -11.02 34.82
C ASP A 327 27.47 -11.25 33.58
N ALA A 328 28.69 -11.78 33.76
CA ALA A 328 29.62 -12.02 32.66
C ALA A 328 29.10 -13.10 31.72
N GLU A 329 28.82 -12.70 30.50
CA GLU A 329 28.66 -13.59 29.37
C GLU A 329 30.00 -14.15 28.91
N VAL A 330 29.99 -15.38 28.40
CA VAL A 330 31.16 -16.00 27.77
C VAL A 330 30.91 -16.22 26.29
N THR A 331 31.82 -15.72 25.46
CA THR A 331 31.83 -15.95 24.02
C THR A 331 33.01 -16.83 23.61
N ILE A 332 32.78 -17.76 22.68
CA ILE A 332 33.80 -18.59 22.05
C ILE A 332 33.60 -18.55 20.54
N ASP A 333 34.58 -18.01 19.85
CA ASP A 333 34.58 -17.92 18.39
C ASP A 333 35.39 -19.06 17.76
N ARG A 334 34.93 -19.54 16.60
CA ARG A 334 35.66 -20.52 15.79
C ARG A 334 35.24 -20.46 14.33
N ASP A 335 36.22 -20.59 13.45
CA ASP A 335 35.98 -20.70 12.02
C ASP A 335 35.87 -22.17 11.59
N PHE A 336 34.88 -22.46 10.74
CA PHE A 336 34.67 -23.76 10.11
C PHE A 336 34.62 -23.57 8.59
N GLY A 337 35.77 -23.82 7.94
CA GLY A 337 35.91 -23.51 6.52
C GLY A 337 35.78 -22.01 6.26
N ASN A 338 34.72 -21.60 5.54
CA ASN A 338 34.40 -20.21 5.21
C ASN A 338 33.23 -19.65 6.04
N ARG A 339 32.97 -20.22 7.23
CA ARG A 339 31.89 -19.82 8.12
C ARG A 339 32.47 -19.37 9.46
N GLU A 340 32.02 -18.21 9.91
CA GLU A 340 32.35 -17.70 11.25
C GLU A 340 31.29 -18.18 12.23
N CYS A 341 31.71 -18.85 13.31
CA CYS A 341 30.80 -19.34 14.34
C CYS A 341 31.11 -18.66 15.68
N GLU A 342 30.07 -18.12 16.31
CA GLU A 342 30.13 -17.48 17.62
C GLU A 342 29.23 -18.27 18.59
N LEU A 343 29.81 -18.83 19.64
CA LEU A 343 29.06 -19.46 20.74
C LEU A 343 28.99 -18.49 21.92
N ARG A 344 27.79 -18.06 22.27
CA ARG A 344 27.47 -17.21 23.40
C ARG A 344 26.79 -18.01 24.51
N VAL A 345 27.33 -17.96 25.73
CA VAL A 345 26.73 -18.57 26.92
C VAL A 345 26.41 -17.49 27.94
N LEU A 346 25.14 -17.40 28.30
CA LEU A 346 24.64 -16.44 29.28
C LEU A 346 24.73 -16.99 30.70
N PRO A 347 24.85 -16.12 31.71
CA PRO A 347 24.88 -16.50 33.11
C PRO A 347 23.63 -17.27 33.55
N ARG A 348 23.76 -18.01 34.66
CA ARG A 348 22.66 -18.79 35.22
C ARG A 348 21.48 -17.89 35.58
N SER A 349 20.29 -18.31 35.19
CA SER A 349 19.01 -17.67 35.47
C SER A 349 18.04 -18.67 36.08
N THR A 350 17.02 -18.17 36.77
CA THR A 350 15.96 -19.01 37.37
C THR A 350 14.68 -18.89 36.56
N HIS A 351 14.10 -20.02 36.18
CA HIS A 351 12.80 -20.09 35.53
C HIS A 351 11.66 -19.93 36.54
N GLU A 352 10.43 -19.67 36.08
CA GLU A 352 9.26 -19.45 36.94
C GLU A 352 8.93 -20.64 37.84
N ASP A 353 9.32 -21.85 37.44
CA ASP A 353 9.18 -23.09 38.21
C ASP A 353 10.34 -23.36 39.20
N GLY A 354 11.32 -22.46 39.28
CA GLY A 354 12.51 -22.60 40.13
C GLY A 354 13.69 -23.29 39.47
N THR A 355 13.56 -23.78 38.23
CA THR A 355 14.67 -24.44 37.51
C THR A 355 15.79 -23.45 37.24
N ILE A 356 17.02 -23.80 37.61
CA ILE A 356 18.22 -23.03 37.26
C ILE A 356 18.70 -23.47 35.89
N TYR A 357 18.91 -22.50 35.00
CA TYR A 357 19.36 -22.76 33.64
C TYR A 357 20.38 -21.74 33.15
N SER A 358 21.23 -22.14 32.21
CA SER A 358 22.02 -21.24 31.38
C SER A 358 21.47 -21.26 29.95
N LEU A 359 21.44 -20.12 29.27
CA LEU A 359 21.07 -20.06 27.86
C LEU A 359 22.34 -20.08 27.01
N VAL A 360 22.33 -20.93 25.99
CA VAL A 360 23.39 -21.02 25.00
C VAL A 360 22.83 -20.59 23.65
N CYS A 361 23.58 -19.79 22.90
CA CYS A 361 23.29 -19.44 21.52
C CYS A 361 24.53 -19.65 20.65
N LEU A 362 24.39 -20.48 19.62
CA LEU A 362 25.34 -20.60 18.53
C LEU A 362 24.86 -19.74 17.37
N THR A 363 25.66 -18.78 16.94
CA THR A 363 25.46 -18.00 15.71
C THR A 363 26.43 -18.50 14.64
N VAL A 364 25.92 -18.69 13.42
CA VAL A 364 26.71 -19.10 12.24
C VAL A 364 26.47 -18.10 11.13
N HIS A 365 27.54 -17.47 10.64
CA HIS A 365 27.53 -16.48 9.57
C HIS A 365 28.00 -17.05 8.23
#